data_AF-A0A964W654-F1
#
_entry.id   AF-A0A964W654-F1
#
_cell.length_a   1.000
_cell.length_b   1.000
_cell.length_c   1.000
_cell.angle_alpha   90.00
_cell.angle_beta   90.00
_cell.angle_gamma   90.00
#
_symmetry.space_group_name_H-M   'P 1'
#
loop_
_entity.id
_entity.type
_entity.pdbx_description
1 polymer ?
#
loop_
_entity_poly.entity_id
_entity_poly.type
_entity_poly.pdbx_seq_one_letter_code
_entity_poly.pdbx_strand_id
1 'polypeptide(L)'
;MKPIEYLKLQAKNLHRDFKTQTSSFNQELRRNDYNYDPKFFKFDLLVNDFNIDEEKFTLMNAQHIIAKLCGLEKWTDFTNASPAKIELSILLYTNMDKLEVRDWDEYVLRIETENEVKLDDEFKLQIFEEGFLEWQQDVFYDDYRLSKD
;
A
#
# COMPACT_ATOMS: atom_id res chain seq x y z
N MET A 1 -13.29 -3.54 -14.41
CA MET A 1 -13.28 -2.26 -13.65
C MET A 1 -12.02 -1.49 -14.06
N LYS A 2 -12.04 -0.16 -14.23
CA LYS A 2 -10.80 0.58 -14.51
C LYS A 2 -9.88 0.51 -13.28
N PRO A 3 -8.54 0.40 -13.42
CA PRO A 3 -7.60 0.30 -12.30
C PRO A 3 -7.85 1.35 -11.19
N ILE A 4 -8.05 2.60 -11.58
CA ILE A 4 -8.32 3.69 -10.65
C ILE A 4 -9.63 3.52 -9.86
N GLU A 5 -10.67 2.93 -10.45
CA GLU A 5 -11.94 2.69 -9.76
C GLU A 5 -11.83 1.55 -8.75
N TYR A 6 -11.01 0.54 -9.05
CA TYR A 6 -10.68 -0.52 -8.10
C TYR A 6 -9.94 0.06 -6.88
N LEU A 7 -8.91 0.88 -7.09
CA LEU A 7 -8.17 1.48 -5.98
C LEU A 7 -9.01 2.47 -5.16
N LYS A 8 -9.93 3.22 -5.81
CA LYS A 8 -10.90 4.06 -5.09
C LYS A 8 -11.81 3.21 -4.19
N LEU A 9 -12.22 2.03 -4.65
CA LEU A 9 -13.00 1.11 -3.83
C LEU A 9 -12.17 0.62 -2.64
N GLN A 10 -10.89 0.29 -2.83
CA GLN A 10 -10.00 -0.11 -1.75
C GLN A 10 -9.84 0.99 -0.69
N ALA A 11 -9.63 2.24 -1.10
CA ALA A 11 -9.56 3.38 -0.17
C ALA A 11 -10.88 3.58 0.61
N LYS A 12 -12.04 3.38 -0.04
CA LYS A 12 -13.34 3.43 0.63
C LYS A 12 -13.54 2.28 1.62
N ASN A 13 -13.04 1.09 1.30
CA ASN A 13 -13.09 -0.07 2.18
C ASN A 13 -12.20 0.14 3.42
N LEU A 14 -10.97 0.62 3.24
CA LEU A 14 -10.09 0.98 4.34
C LEU A 14 -10.72 2.02 5.27
N HIS A 15 -11.30 3.08 4.71
CA HIS A 15 -12.01 4.08 5.50
C HIS A 15 -13.29 3.53 6.15
N ARG A 16 -13.93 2.51 5.58
CA ARG A 16 -15.07 1.83 6.21
C ARG A 16 -14.62 1.03 7.42
N ASP A 17 -13.49 0.36 7.35
CA ASP A 17 -12.91 -0.36 8.49
C ASP A 17 -12.54 0.59 9.62
N PHE A 18 -11.91 1.73 9.31
CA PHE A 18 -11.65 2.77 10.31
C PHE A 18 -12.94 3.22 11.03
N LYS A 19 -14.06 3.35 10.32
CA LYS A 19 -15.34 3.77 10.94
C LYS A 19 -15.92 2.78 11.95
N THR A 20 -15.35 1.58 12.06
CA THR A 20 -15.70 0.62 13.13
C THR A 20 -14.99 0.93 14.44
N GLN A 21 -14.10 1.94 14.46
CA GLN A 21 -13.33 2.33 15.63
C GLN A 21 -14.22 2.52 16.86
N THR A 22 -13.82 1.87 17.93
CA THR A 22 -14.28 2.15 19.29
C THR A 22 -13.09 2.60 20.11
N SER A 23 -13.32 3.50 21.07
CA SER A 23 -12.27 4.00 21.95
C SER A 23 -12.65 3.86 23.41
N SER A 24 -11.65 3.59 24.23
CA SER A 24 -11.76 3.59 25.68
C SER A 24 -10.54 4.26 26.29
N PHE A 25 -10.74 5.12 27.29
CA PHE A 25 -9.62 5.80 27.93
C PHE A 25 -8.82 4.83 28.81
N ASN A 26 -7.54 4.66 28.51
CA ASN A 26 -6.61 3.88 29.31
C ASN A 26 -5.94 4.79 30.36
N GLN A 27 -6.25 4.55 31.63
CA GLN A 27 -5.74 5.36 32.74
C GLN A 27 -4.24 5.21 32.97
N GLU A 28 -3.66 4.04 32.69
CA GLU A 28 -2.23 3.77 32.90
C GLU A 28 -1.39 4.49 31.84
N LEU A 29 -1.82 4.42 30.58
CA LEU A 29 -1.15 5.05 29.44
C LEU A 29 -1.53 6.53 29.26
N ARG A 30 -2.55 7.00 30.00
CA ARG A 30 -3.13 8.36 29.90
C ARG A 30 -3.50 8.75 28.46
N ARG A 31 -4.00 7.80 27.68
CA ARG A 31 -4.44 7.98 26.29
C ARG A 31 -5.64 7.10 26.00
N ASN A 32 -6.30 7.32 24.87
CA ASN A 32 -7.32 6.40 24.39
C ASN A 32 -6.65 5.15 23.79
N ASP A 33 -7.19 3.98 24.14
CA ASP A 33 -6.95 2.75 23.39
C ASP A 33 -8.05 2.62 22.34
N TYR A 34 -7.64 2.34 21.11
CA TYR A 34 -8.51 2.17 19.96
C TYR A 34 -8.64 0.69 19.61
N ASN A 35 -9.85 0.27 19.27
CA ASN A 35 -10.14 -1.08 18.77
C ASN A 35 -11.00 -0.98 17.51
N TYR A 36 -10.88 -1.97 16.64
CA TYR A 36 -11.55 -2.03 15.35
C TYR A 36 -12.23 -3.39 15.14
N ASP A 37 -13.28 -3.41 14.32
CA ASP A 37 -13.89 -4.64 13.78
C ASP A 37 -13.77 -4.63 12.24
N PRO A 38 -12.55 -4.71 11.70
CA PRO A 38 -12.31 -4.50 10.28
C PRO A 38 -12.77 -5.70 9.44
N LYS A 39 -13.24 -5.43 8.22
CA LYS A 39 -13.65 -6.45 7.26
C LYS A 39 -12.67 -6.62 6.10
N PHE A 40 -11.92 -5.59 5.73
CA PHE A 40 -11.11 -5.59 4.52
C PHE A 40 -9.61 -5.54 4.81
N PHE A 41 -9.17 -4.80 5.83
CA PHE A 41 -7.76 -4.55 6.13
C PHE A 41 -7.39 -4.88 7.57
N LYS A 42 -6.16 -5.33 7.78
CA LYS A 42 -5.52 -5.43 9.09
C LYS A 42 -5.17 -4.02 9.57
N PHE A 43 -6.19 -3.30 10.05
CA PHE A 43 -6.07 -1.88 10.34
C PHE A 43 -5.01 -1.57 11.40
N ASP A 44 -4.87 -2.41 12.43
CA ASP A 44 -3.85 -2.24 13.47
C ASP A 44 -2.42 -2.24 12.92
N LEU A 45 -2.13 -3.07 11.91
CA LEU A 45 -0.83 -3.08 11.24
C LEU A 45 -0.63 -1.77 10.46
N LEU A 46 -1.64 -1.34 9.70
CA LEU A 46 -1.58 -0.09 8.95
C LEU A 46 -1.38 1.13 9.86
N VAL A 47 -1.98 1.14 11.05
CA VAL A 47 -1.80 2.22 12.03
C VAL A 47 -0.34 2.34 12.43
N ASN A 48 0.31 1.22 12.75
CA ASN A 48 1.71 1.19 13.16
C ASN A 48 2.65 1.56 12.00
N ASP A 49 2.47 0.93 10.84
CA ASP A 49 3.42 1.04 9.73
C ASP A 49 3.32 2.38 8.99
N PHE A 50 2.14 3.00 8.97
CA PHE A 50 1.91 4.30 8.34
C PHE A 50 1.79 5.45 9.35
N ASN A 51 2.00 5.19 10.65
CA ASN A 51 1.91 6.17 11.73
C ASN A 51 0.61 6.99 11.65
N ILE A 52 -0.53 6.29 11.59
CA ILE A 52 -1.84 6.90 11.41
C ILE A 52 -2.26 7.67 12.67
N ASP A 53 -2.64 8.95 12.50
CA ASP A 53 -3.38 9.68 13.54
C ASP A 53 -4.84 9.20 13.58
N GLU A 54 -5.10 8.25 14.48
CA GLU A 54 -6.40 7.60 14.67
C GLU A 54 -7.51 8.56 15.10
N GLU A 55 -7.19 9.77 15.60
CA GLU A 55 -8.19 10.80 15.94
C GLU A 55 -8.63 11.63 14.73
N LYS A 56 -7.85 11.61 13.64
CA LYS A 56 -8.05 12.50 12.47
C LYS A 56 -8.03 11.76 11.14
N PHE A 57 -8.28 10.45 11.14
CA PHE A 57 -8.25 9.67 9.92
C PHE A 57 -9.46 9.97 9.03
N THR A 58 -9.18 10.44 7.80
CA THR A 58 -10.19 10.76 6.80
C THR A 58 -10.10 9.84 5.59
N LEU A 59 -11.09 9.92 4.69
CA LEU A 59 -11.02 9.24 3.39
C LEU A 59 -9.78 9.64 2.58
N MET A 60 -9.31 10.88 2.70
CA MET A 60 -8.10 11.34 1.99
C MET A 60 -6.85 10.65 2.55
N ASN A 61 -6.78 10.42 3.86
CA ASN A 61 -5.71 9.62 4.47
C ASN A 61 -5.74 8.19 3.96
N ALA A 62 -6.92 7.57 3.89
CA ALA A 62 -7.07 6.23 3.32
C ALA A 62 -6.62 6.17 1.86
N GLN A 63 -6.97 7.17 1.03
CA GLN A 63 -6.48 7.26 -0.34
C GLN A 63 -4.95 7.39 -0.41
N HIS A 64 -4.35 8.16 0.49
CA HIS A 64 -2.90 8.30 0.55
C HIS A 64 -2.20 6.99 0.91
N ILE A 65 -2.73 6.24 1.88
CA ILE A 65 -2.21 4.90 2.24
C ILE A 65 -2.29 3.94 1.05
N ILE A 66 -3.45 3.89 0.38
CA ILE A 66 -3.59 3.04 -0.83
C ILE A 66 -2.57 3.46 -1.90
N ALA A 67 -2.32 4.76 -2.09
CA ALA A 67 -1.30 5.21 -3.03
C ALA A 67 0.10 4.71 -2.65
N LYS A 68 0.47 4.77 -1.36
CA LYS A 68 1.75 4.24 -0.86
C LYS A 68 1.87 2.74 -1.07
N LEU A 69 0.82 1.97 -0.78
CA LEU A 69 0.76 0.53 -1.05
C LEU A 69 0.85 0.19 -2.55
N CYS A 70 0.66 1.17 -3.43
CA CYS A 70 0.80 1.03 -4.87
C CYS A 70 2.16 1.56 -5.41
N GLY A 71 3.11 1.94 -4.56
CA GLY A 71 4.39 2.51 -5.02
C GLY A 71 4.26 3.92 -5.59
N LEU A 72 3.34 4.71 -5.04
CA LEU A 72 3.15 6.13 -5.38
C LEU A 72 3.26 7.01 -4.13
N GLU A 73 3.77 8.22 -4.34
CA GLU A 73 3.89 9.21 -3.27
C GLU A 73 2.54 9.77 -2.84
N LYS A 74 1.65 10.03 -3.79
CA LYS A 74 0.32 10.59 -3.53
C LYS A 74 -0.70 10.14 -4.57
N TRP A 75 -1.97 10.20 -4.17
CA TRP A 75 -3.08 9.77 -5.03
C TRP A 75 -3.14 10.46 -6.40
N THR A 76 -2.73 11.74 -6.49
CA THR A 76 -2.70 12.48 -7.76
C THR A 76 -1.69 11.95 -8.76
N ASP A 77 -0.71 11.15 -8.31
CA ASP A 77 0.28 10.59 -9.21
C ASP A 77 -0.37 9.53 -10.11
N PHE A 78 -1.42 8.84 -9.63
CA PHE A 78 -2.21 7.91 -10.46
C PHE A 78 -2.86 8.59 -11.66
N THR A 79 -3.31 9.84 -11.53
CA THR A 79 -4.04 10.52 -12.61
C THR A 79 -3.13 10.97 -13.75
N ASN A 80 -1.82 11.11 -13.47
CA ASN A 80 -0.82 11.57 -14.45
C ASN A 80 0.15 10.46 -14.87
N ALA A 81 0.02 9.26 -14.30
CA ALA A 81 0.91 8.14 -14.54
C ALA A 81 0.79 7.59 -15.95
N SER A 82 1.92 7.08 -16.47
CA SER A 82 1.94 6.27 -17.69
C SER A 82 1.12 5.00 -17.51
N PRO A 83 0.61 4.38 -18.59
CA PRO A 83 -0.05 3.08 -18.51
C PRO A 83 0.81 2.02 -17.80
N ALA A 84 2.11 1.98 -18.09
CA ALA A 84 3.06 1.05 -17.46
C ALA A 84 3.17 1.28 -15.95
N LYS A 85 3.27 2.54 -15.50
CA LYS A 85 3.28 2.85 -14.07
C LYS A 85 1.98 2.48 -13.39
N ILE A 86 0.82 2.68 -14.03
CA ILE A 86 -0.48 2.26 -13.49
C ILE A 86 -0.53 0.74 -13.32
N GLU A 87 -0.06 0.00 -14.31
CA GLU A 87 -0.03 -1.47 -14.27
C GLU A 87 0.90 -1.98 -13.17
N LEU A 88 2.14 -1.48 -13.11
CA LEU A 88 3.09 -1.80 -12.04
C LEU A 88 2.50 -1.48 -10.65
N SER A 89 1.82 -0.35 -10.51
CA SER A 89 1.19 0.05 -9.26
C SER A 89 0.12 -0.95 -8.78
N ILE A 90 -0.65 -1.51 -9.72
CA ILE A 90 -1.63 -2.55 -9.43
C ILE A 90 -0.94 -3.87 -9.10
N LEU A 91 0.12 -4.24 -9.81
CA LEU A 91 0.88 -5.45 -9.53
C LEU A 91 1.51 -5.43 -8.13
N LEU A 92 2.12 -4.31 -7.74
CA LEU A 92 2.64 -4.08 -6.39
C LEU A 92 1.54 -4.25 -5.32
N TYR A 93 0.41 -3.57 -5.50
CA TYR A 93 -0.70 -3.68 -4.57
C TYR A 93 -1.24 -5.11 -4.48
N THR A 94 -1.44 -5.77 -5.62
CA THR A 94 -2.07 -7.10 -5.63
C THR A 94 -1.16 -8.20 -5.09
N ASN A 95 0.16 -8.03 -5.20
CA ASN A 95 1.18 -8.96 -4.73
C ASN A 95 1.92 -8.45 -3.49
N MET A 96 1.31 -7.56 -2.68
CA MET A 96 1.94 -7.01 -1.47
C MET A 96 2.34 -8.07 -0.44
N ASP A 97 1.76 -9.27 -0.51
CA ASP A 97 2.12 -10.43 0.31
C ASP A 97 3.43 -11.11 -0.12
N LYS A 98 3.91 -10.80 -1.33
CA LYS A 98 5.14 -11.33 -1.92
C LYS A 98 6.25 -10.30 -2.04
N LEU A 99 5.91 -9.03 -2.12
CA LEU A 99 6.86 -7.92 -2.20
C LEU A 99 6.27 -6.65 -1.60
N GLU A 100 6.93 -6.11 -0.57
CA GLU A 100 6.62 -4.76 -0.13
C GLU A 100 7.14 -3.73 -1.14
N VAL A 101 6.38 -2.65 -1.33
CA VAL A 101 6.77 -1.49 -2.14
C VAL A 101 8.14 -0.93 -1.77
N ARG A 102 8.50 -0.93 -0.49
CA ARG A 102 9.80 -0.42 -0.03
C ARG A 102 10.95 -1.22 -0.61
N ASP A 103 10.85 -2.54 -0.58
CA ASP A 103 11.88 -3.45 -1.09
C ASP A 103 11.96 -3.40 -2.62
N TRP A 104 10.82 -3.19 -3.29
CA TRP A 104 10.79 -2.86 -4.72
C TRP A 104 11.55 -1.56 -5.03
N ASP A 105 11.26 -0.49 -4.29
CA ASP A 105 11.90 0.81 -4.49
C ASP A 105 13.40 0.75 -4.20
N GLU A 106 13.83 0.02 -3.16
CA GLU A 106 15.23 -0.26 -2.86
C GLU A 106 15.93 -1.05 -3.98
N TYR A 107 15.26 -2.08 -4.51
CA TYR A 107 15.77 -2.87 -5.62
C TYR A 107 16.01 -2.01 -6.87
N VAL A 108 15.02 -1.20 -7.25
CA VAL A 108 15.13 -0.27 -8.39
C VAL A 108 16.23 0.76 -8.14
N LEU A 109 16.27 1.37 -6.96
CA LEU A 109 17.28 2.37 -6.61
C LEU A 109 18.70 1.80 -6.69
N ARG A 110 18.90 0.55 -6.24
CA ARG A 110 20.19 -0.12 -6.35
C ARG A 110 20.62 -0.27 -7.80
N ILE A 111 19.74 -0.75 -8.68
CA ILE A 111 20.04 -0.89 -10.12
C ILE A 111 20.38 0.47 -10.73
N GLU A 112 19.54 1.48 -10.49
CA GLU A 112 19.75 2.83 -11.00
C GLU A 112 21.11 3.40 -10.53
N THR A 113 21.47 3.19 -9.27
CA THR A 113 22.71 3.69 -8.68
C THR A 113 23.95 2.94 -9.21
N GLU A 114 23.93 1.62 -9.20
CA GLU A 114 25.07 0.78 -9.60
C GLU A 114 25.39 0.92 -11.09
N ASN A 115 24.38 1.21 -11.91
CA ASN A 115 24.53 1.35 -13.36
C ASN A 115 24.53 2.81 -13.82
N GLU A 116 24.38 3.78 -12.91
CA GLU A 116 24.27 5.22 -13.21
C GLU A 116 23.18 5.55 -14.25
N VAL A 117 22.03 4.89 -14.15
CA VAL A 117 20.88 5.06 -15.06
C VAL A 117 19.62 5.47 -14.32
N LYS A 118 18.64 6.02 -15.05
CA LYS A 118 17.26 6.14 -14.58
C LYS A 118 16.39 5.19 -15.38
N LEU A 119 15.70 4.28 -14.70
CA LEU A 119 14.79 3.36 -15.37
C LEU A 119 13.47 4.08 -15.66
N ASP A 120 12.96 3.92 -16.87
CA ASP A 120 11.61 4.35 -17.23
C ASP A 120 10.54 3.39 -16.67
N ASP A 121 9.27 3.75 -16.82
CA ASP A 121 8.17 3.00 -16.23
C ASP A 121 7.95 1.65 -16.94
N GLU A 122 8.14 1.62 -18.26
CA GLU A 122 8.05 0.41 -19.08
C GLU A 122 9.09 -0.63 -18.67
N PHE A 123 10.35 -0.22 -18.49
CA PHE A 123 11.41 -1.12 -18.09
C PHE A 123 11.24 -1.60 -16.65
N LYS A 124 10.76 -0.74 -15.74
CA LYS A 124 10.39 -1.15 -14.38
C LYS A 124 9.28 -2.20 -14.38
N LEU A 125 8.25 -2.01 -15.20
CA LEU A 125 7.18 -2.99 -15.33
C LEU A 125 7.72 -4.33 -15.84
N GLN A 126 8.56 -4.31 -16.87
CA GLN A 126 9.19 -5.52 -17.41
C GLN A 126 9.99 -6.28 -16.35
N ILE A 127 10.82 -5.58 -15.57
CA ILE A 127 11.57 -6.18 -14.45
C ILE A 127 10.64 -6.86 -13.45
N PHE A 128 9.53 -6.21 -13.10
CA PHE A 128 8.59 -6.76 -12.13
C PHE A 128 7.95 -8.06 -12.65
N GLU A 129 7.49 -8.05 -13.90
CA GLU A 129 6.81 -9.18 -14.52
C GLU A 129 7.73 -10.37 -14.76
N GLU A 130 8.94 -10.12 -15.29
CA GLU A 130 9.89 -11.19 -15.64
C GLU A 130 10.72 -11.68 -14.44
N GLY A 131 11.04 -10.78 -13.51
CA GLY A 131 11.86 -11.10 -12.34
C GLY A 131 11.04 -11.56 -11.16
N PHE A 132 10.07 -10.75 -10.73
CA PHE A 132 9.46 -10.92 -9.40
C PHE A 132 8.32 -11.94 -9.36
N LEU A 133 7.56 -12.09 -10.45
CA LEU A 133 6.51 -13.11 -10.51
C LEU A 133 7.07 -14.53 -10.63
N GLU A 134 8.28 -14.67 -11.18
CA GLU A 134 8.96 -15.96 -11.38
C GLU A 134 9.88 -16.35 -10.20
N TRP A 135 10.39 -15.38 -9.43
CA TRP A 135 11.25 -15.65 -8.28
C TRP A 135 10.44 -16.05 -7.05
N GLN A 136 10.51 -17.33 -6.66
CA GLN A 136 10.11 -17.74 -5.32
C GLN A 136 11.13 -17.19 -4.30
N GLN A 137 10.73 -16.21 -3.51
CA GLN A 137 11.45 -15.84 -2.30
C GLN A 137 10.81 -16.55 -1.09
N ASP A 138 11.64 -17.08 -0.19
CA ASP A 138 11.25 -17.56 1.15
C ASP A 138 10.98 -16.39 2.13
N VAL A 139 10.62 -15.22 1.61
CA VAL A 139 10.31 -14.02 2.38
C VAL A 139 8.79 -13.85 2.38
N PHE A 140 8.20 -13.87 3.57
CA PHE A 140 6.78 -13.65 3.76
C PHE A 140 6.57 -12.20 4.22
N TYR A 141 5.82 -11.42 3.44
CA TYR A 141 5.42 -10.07 3.81
C TYR A 141 4.03 -10.10 4.43
N ASP A 142 3.77 -9.18 5.36
CA ASP A 142 2.44 -9.02 5.93
C ASP A 142 1.49 -8.43 4.89
N ASP A 143 0.55 -9.25 4.41
CA ASP A 143 -0.56 -8.74 3.60
C ASP A 143 -1.45 -7.86 4.51
N TYR A 144 -1.55 -6.58 4.20
CA TYR A 144 -2.42 -5.66 4.94
C TYR A 144 -3.90 -5.94 4.71
N ARG A 145 -4.27 -6.80 3.75
CA ARG A 145 -5.65 -7.19 3.49
C ARG A 145 -6.02 -8.42 4.32
N LEU A 146 -7.27 -8.46 4.79
CA LEU A 146 -7.84 -9.62 5.48
C LEU A 146 -8.33 -10.69 4.51
N SER A 147 -8.71 -10.29 3.29
CA SER A 147 -9.12 -11.16 2.19
C SER A 147 -8.55 -10.63 0.88
N LYS A 148 -8.13 -11.55 0.01
CA LYS A 148 -7.78 -11.24 -1.38
C LYS A 148 -9.06 -11.30 -2.21
N ASP A 149 -9.89 -10.26 -2.09
CA ASP A 149 -11.09 -10.09 -2.92
C ASP A 149 -10.75 -9.74 -4.38
#